data_AF-A0A661JRR7-F1
#
_entry.id   AF-A0A661JRR7-F1
#
_cell.length_a   1.000
_cell.length_b   1.000
_cell.length_c   1.000
_cell.angle_alpha   90.00
_cell.angle_beta   90.00
_cell.angle_gamma   90.00
#
_symmetry.space_group_name_H-M   'P 1'
#
loop_
_entity.id
_entity.type
_entity.pdbx_description
1 polymer ?
#
loop_
_entity_poly.entity_id
_entity_poly.type
_entity_poly.pdbx_seq_one_letter_code
_entity_poly.pdbx_strand_id
1 'polypeptide(L)'
;MCDTFALGPAFTADRSFIFAKNSDREPGETHLVVSIPQQEHASGDMLECTYIEIPQAKKTYSTLLCKPFWIWGAEMGVNEKGVAIGNEALFTKIKPEKVPGLVGMDLLRLGLERGATAQEAANIIVDLLKKYGQSGPCGYRDKKFTYMNSFLVVDRKEIIVLETFGRDHVMRSFNDYAAISNITTLGDSWDRGSLKAGTDVKRLEDRIMTFFSGAARRRSFVLERITMLKGRFTHGDAFEILRFH
;
A
#
# COMPACT_ATOMS: atom_id res chain seq x y z
N MET A 1 -14.66 1.69 -1.58
CA MET A 1 -13.36 2.29 -1.98
C MET A 1 -12.47 2.44 -0.77
N CYS A 2 -11.18 2.10 -0.87
CA CYS A 2 -10.19 2.22 0.21
C CYS A 2 -9.69 3.66 0.41
N ASP A 3 -9.27 3.94 1.64
CA ASP A 3 -8.43 5.05 2.03
C ASP A 3 -7.46 4.57 3.10
N THR A 4 -6.21 5.02 2.98
CA THR A 4 -5.15 4.76 3.95
C THR A 4 -4.50 6.08 4.31
N PHE A 5 -4.24 6.28 5.60
CA PHE A 5 -3.49 7.44 6.07
C PHE A 5 -2.60 7.08 7.24
N ALA A 6 -1.59 7.91 7.44
CA ALA A 6 -0.71 7.83 8.57
C ALA A 6 -0.35 9.21 9.09
N LEU A 7 -0.06 9.26 10.39
CA LEU A 7 0.33 10.45 11.11
C LEU A 7 1.55 10.15 11.97
N GLY A 8 2.48 11.10 11.99
CA GLY A 8 3.63 11.09 12.87
C GLY A 8 3.35 11.73 14.24
N PRO A 9 4.33 11.65 15.15
CA PRO A 9 4.22 12.06 16.56
C PRO A 9 3.80 13.51 16.82
N ALA A 10 3.98 14.40 15.84
CA ALA A 10 3.59 15.81 15.97
C ALA A 10 2.08 16.04 15.83
N PHE A 11 1.34 15.05 15.30
CA PHE A 11 -0.10 15.15 15.05
C PHE A 11 -0.92 14.36 16.07
N THR A 12 -0.33 13.36 16.73
CA THR A 12 -1.00 12.44 17.63
C THR A 12 -0.93 12.89 19.08
N ALA A 13 -2.01 12.64 19.84
CA ALA A 13 -2.11 13.06 21.25
C ALA A 13 -1.07 12.38 22.15
N ASP A 14 -0.72 11.13 21.84
CA ASP A 14 0.23 10.30 22.60
C ASP A 14 1.64 10.29 22.00
N ARG A 15 1.87 11.09 20.94
CA ARG A 15 3.14 11.16 20.20
C ARG A 15 3.58 9.83 19.57
N SER A 16 2.63 8.92 19.31
CA SER A 16 2.87 7.70 18.54
C SER A 16 2.75 7.96 17.03
N PHE A 17 3.22 7.02 16.22
CA PHE A 17 2.79 6.93 14.82
C PHE A 17 1.44 6.20 14.78
N ILE A 18 0.49 6.73 14.00
CA ILE A 18 -0.79 6.06 13.72
C ILE A 18 -0.81 5.71 12.24
N PHE A 19 -1.12 4.45 11.94
CA PHE A 19 -1.42 3.96 10.60
C PHE A 19 -2.86 3.45 10.58
N ALA A 20 -3.63 3.85 9.58
CA ALA A 20 -5.06 3.55 9.51
C ALA A 20 -5.48 3.27 8.07
N LYS A 21 -6.23 2.18 7.86
CA LYS A 21 -6.76 1.78 6.56
C LYS A 21 -8.15 1.15 6.69
N ASN A 22 -9.05 1.45 5.76
CA ASN A 22 -10.22 0.63 5.46
C ASN A 22 -9.98 -0.18 4.17
N SER A 23 -10.69 -1.30 4.02
CA SER A 23 -10.56 -2.18 2.85
C SER A 23 -11.92 -2.43 2.22
N ASP A 24 -12.06 -2.10 0.94
CA ASP A 24 -13.30 -2.28 0.18
C ASP A 24 -13.26 -3.56 -0.64
N ARG A 25 -13.61 -4.66 0.02
CA ARG A 25 -13.60 -5.99 -0.58
C ARG A 25 -14.98 -6.37 -1.10
N GLU A 26 -15.01 -7.30 -2.05
CA GLU A 26 -16.28 -7.73 -2.64
C GLU A 26 -17.18 -8.40 -1.59
N PRO A 27 -18.52 -8.30 -1.68
CA PRO A 27 -19.42 -8.94 -0.72
C PRO A 27 -19.16 -10.45 -0.58
N GLY A 28 -18.91 -10.92 0.65
CA GLY A 28 -18.58 -12.34 0.91
C GLY A 28 -17.12 -12.71 0.65
N GLU A 29 -16.27 -11.74 0.33
CA GLU A 29 -14.82 -11.90 0.36
C GLU A 29 -14.33 -11.81 1.82
N THR A 30 -14.27 -12.96 2.50
CA THR A 30 -13.86 -13.02 3.90
C THR A 30 -12.48 -12.41 4.10
N HIS A 31 -12.41 -11.48 5.05
CA HIS A 31 -11.16 -10.82 5.44
C HIS A 31 -10.60 -11.50 6.69
N LEU A 32 -9.43 -12.11 6.55
CA LEU A 32 -8.73 -12.84 7.59
C LEU A 32 -7.72 -11.93 8.28
N VAL A 33 -7.63 -12.04 9.61
CA VAL A 33 -6.53 -11.48 10.40
C VAL A 33 -5.66 -12.64 10.85
N VAL A 34 -4.42 -12.71 10.36
CA VAL A 34 -3.51 -13.84 10.59
C VAL A 34 -2.17 -13.36 11.14
N SER A 35 -1.64 -14.10 12.12
CA SER A 35 -0.27 -13.92 12.59
C SER A 35 0.61 -15.01 11.98
N ILE A 36 1.69 -14.59 11.32
CA ILE A 36 2.67 -15.47 10.68
C ILE A 36 3.99 -15.31 11.43
N PRO A 37 4.57 -16.38 12.00
CA PRO A 37 5.83 -16.29 12.72
C PRO A 37 7.00 -16.03 11.77
N GLN A 38 8.11 -15.56 12.35
CA GLN A 38 9.40 -15.44 11.67
C GLN A 38 9.83 -16.83 11.17
N GLN A 39 10.31 -16.92 9.93
CA GLN A 39 10.75 -18.18 9.34
C GLN A 39 12.16 -18.07 8.75
N GLU A 40 12.84 -19.21 8.70
CA GLU A 40 14.08 -19.39 7.95
C GLU A 40 13.82 -20.42 6.84
N HIS A 41 14.41 -20.19 5.67
CA HIS A 41 14.19 -20.98 4.46
C HIS A 41 15.51 -21.48 3.91
N ALA A 42 15.49 -22.64 3.26
CA ALA A 42 16.67 -23.22 2.65
C ALA A 42 17.06 -22.46 1.39
N SER A 43 18.34 -22.56 1.01
CA SER A 43 18.83 -21.95 -0.22
C SER A 43 18.18 -22.61 -1.43
N GLY A 44 17.58 -21.80 -2.32
CA GLY A 44 16.90 -22.29 -3.51
C GLY A 44 15.41 -22.58 -3.30
N ASP A 45 14.88 -22.39 -2.09
CA ASP A 45 13.44 -22.47 -1.85
C ASP A 45 12.69 -21.49 -2.74
N MET A 46 11.52 -21.92 -3.19
CA MET A 46 10.59 -21.14 -3.98
C MET A 46 9.36 -20.78 -3.14
N LEU A 47 8.75 -19.65 -3.47
CA LEU A 47 7.57 -19.11 -2.82
C LEU A 47 6.46 -18.95 -3.84
N GLU A 48 5.36 -19.67 -3.64
CA GLU A 48 4.12 -19.47 -4.38
C GLU A 48 3.41 -18.21 -3.85
N CYS A 49 3.41 -17.15 -4.65
CA CYS A 49 2.61 -15.94 -4.43
C CYS A 49 1.19 -16.14 -5.00
N THR A 50 0.41 -15.08 -5.20
CA THR A 50 -0.98 -15.23 -5.65
C THR A 50 -1.10 -15.84 -7.04
N TYR A 51 -0.18 -15.51 -7.96
CA TYR A 51 -0.24 -15.96 -9.37
C TYR A 51 1.06 -16.49 -9.94
N ILE A 52 2.19 -16.21 -9.29
CA ILE A 52 3.51 -16.61 -9.77
C ILE A 52 4.33 -17.16 -8.62
N GLU A 53 5.38 -17.90 -8.98
CA GLU A 53 6.37 -18.38 -8.04
C GLU A 53 7.64 -17.51 -8.14
N ILE A 54 8.24 -17.17 -6.99
CA ILE A 54 9.50 -16.42 -6.91
C ILE A 54 10.50 -17.10 -5.96
N PRO A 55 11.82 -16.85 -6.09
CA PRO A 55 12.78 -17.29 -5.09
C PRO A 55 12.43 -16.74 -3.70
N GLN A 56 12.47 -17.63 -2.70
CA GLN A 56 12.22 -17.28 -1.31
C GLN A 56 13.44 -16.57 -0.70
N ALA A 57 13.19 -15.67 0.24
CA ALA A 57 14.23 -15.05 1.05
C ALA A 57 14.70 -16.02 2.14
N LYS A 58 15.99 -16.00 2.48
CA LYS A 58 16.55 -16.87 3.53
C LYS A 58 15.85 -16.71 4.88
N LYS A 59 15.37 -15.51 5.20
CA LYS A 59 14.70 -15.19 6.46
C LYS A 59 13.56 -14.22 6.19
N THR A 60 12.44 -14.44 6.87
CA THR A 60 11.28 -13.55 6.85
C THR A 60 10.95 -13.11 8.27
N TYR A 61 10.54 -11.85 8.42
CA TYR A 61 10.06 -11.30 9.69
C TYR A 61 8.68 -11.84 10.04
N SER A 62 8.39 -11.96 11.33
CA SER A 62 7.01 -12.23 11.76
C SER A 62 6.09 -11.07 11.40
N THR A 63 4.85 -11.38 11.03
CA THR A 63 3.86 -10.41 10.56
C THR A 63 2.48 -10.65 11.16
N LEU A 64 1.72 -9.56 11.32
CA LEU A 64 0.27 -9.59 11.49
C LEU A 64 -0.33 -9.02 10.20
N LEU A 65 -1.15 -9.81 9.50
CA LEU A 65 -1.69 -9.47 8.19
C LEU A 65 -3.21 -9.44 8.22
N CYS A 66 -3.78 -8.48 7.51
CA CYS A 66 -5.20 -8.44 7.14
C CYS A 66 -5.31 -8.75 5.64
N LYS A 67 -5.93 -9.88 5.28
CA LYS A 67 -5.93 -10.37 3.89
C LYS A 67 -7.26 -11.01 3.46
N PRO A 68 -7.65 -10.89 2.18
CA PRO A 68 -8.65 -11.77 1.58
C PRO A 68 -8.25 -13.24 1.70
N PHE A 69 -9.22 -14.12 1.90
CA PHE A 69 -8.94 -15.55 2.12
C PHE A 69 -8.28 -16.25 0.92
N TRP A 70 -8.52 -15.77 -0.31
CA TRP A 70 -8.15 -16.46 -1.54
C TRP A 70 -6.79 -16.05 -2.13
N ILE A 71 -6.19 -14.95 -1.68
CA ILE A 71 -4.86 -14.51 -2.15
C ILE A 71 -3.76 -15.00 -1.22
N TRP A 72 -2.52 -15.01 -1.70
CA TRP A 72 -1.35 -15.17 -0.83
C TRP A 72 -0.99 -13.86 -0.12
N GLY A 73 -1.05 -12.74 -0.83
CA GLY A 73 -0.71 -11.41 -0.31
C GLY A 73 -1.62 -10.88 0.81
N ALA A 74 -1.48 -9.59 1.11
CA ALA A 74 -2.28 -8.90 2.12
C ALA A 74 -2.67 -7.47 1.70
N GLU A 75 -3.77 -6.97 2.25
CA GLU A 75 -4.25 -5.59 2.03
C GLU A 75 -3.59 -4.60 2.99
N MET A 76 -3.19 -5.09 4.16
CA MET A 76 -2.37 -4.37 5.12
C MET A 76 -1.72 -5.32 6.11
N GLY A 77 -0.72 -4.82 6.82
CA GLY A 77 -0.16 -5.52 7.96
C GLY A 77 0.92 -4.73 8.66
N VAL A 78 1.49 -5.35 9.69
CA VAL A 78 2.63 -4.86 10.45
C VAL A 78 3.60 -6.00 10.72
N ASN A 79 4.90 -5.72 10.74
CA ASN A 79 5.93 -6.72 11.09
C ASN A 79 6.56 -6.46 12.47
N GLU A 80 7.34 -7.43 12.97
CA GLU A 80 8.06 -7.31 14.26
C GLU A 80 9.05 -6.13 14.34
N LYS A 81 9.46 -5.56 13.21
CA LYS A 81 10.34 -4.39 13.18
C LYS A 81 9.57 -3.07 13.34
N GLY A 82 8.23 -3.15 13.33
CA GLY A 82 7.35 -1.99 13.44
C GLY A 82 7.14 -1.27 12.11
N VAL A 83 7.35 -1.96 10.99
CA VAL A 83 6.95 -1.48 9.66
C VAL A 83 5.49 -1.86 9.44
N ALA A 84 4.65 -0.89 9.10
CA ALA A 84 3.27 -1.08 8.70
C ALA A 84 3.10 -0.68 7.22
N ILE A 85 2.30 -1.45 6.47
CA ILE A 85 2.04 -1.16 5.05
C ILE A 85 0.55 -1.38 4.75
N GLY A 86 -0.02 -0.50 3.92
CA GLY A 86 -1.30 -0.68 3.23
C GLY A 86 -1.18 -0.30 1.76
N ASN A 87 -2.09 -0.80 0.93
CA ASN A 87 -2.14 -0.46 -0.49
C ASN A 87 -3.53 -0.04 -0.98
N GLU A 88 -3.54 0.74 -2.05
CA GLU A 88 -4.73 1.26 -2.72
C GLU A 88 -4.67 0.95 -4.21
N ALA A 89 -5.82 0.61 -4.78
CA ALA A 89 -5.98 0.53 -6.22
C ALA A 89 -5.87 1.92 -6.85
N LEU A 90 -4.88 2.12 -7.70
CA LEU A 90 -4.73 3.29 -8.58
C LEU A 90 -5.31 2.99 -9.96
N PHE A 91 -6.34 3.74 -10.34
CA PHE A 91 -6.89 3.71 -11.69
C PHE A 91 -6.11 4.64 -12.60
N THR A 92 -5.41 4.02 -13.56
CA THR A 92 -4.53 4.73 -14.49
C THR A 92 -4.84 4.30 -15.91
N LYS A 93 -4.39 5.08 -16.89
CA LYS A 93 -4.42 4.72 -18.31
C LYS A 93 -3.41 3.62 -18.65
N ILE A 94 -2.46 3.33 -17.74
CA ILE A 94 -1.47 2.29 -17.92
C ILE A 94 -2.14 0.94 -17.68
N LYS A 95 -2.04 0.08 -18.67
CA LYS A 95 -2.59 -1.27 -18.59
C LYS A 95 -1.57 -2.20 -17.93
N PRO A 96 -2.02 -3.15 -17.08
CA PRO A 96 -1.16 -4.21 -16.58
C PRO A 96 -0.52 -5.02 -17.71
N GLU A 97 0.58 -5.68 -17.39
CA GLU A 97 1.22 -6.63 -18.30
C GLU A 97 0.28 -7.79 -18.63
N LYS A 98 0.41 -8.36 -19.83
CA LYS A 98 -0.42 -9.50 -20.25
C LYS A 98 -0.08 -10.79 -19.52
N VAL A 99 1.17 -10.92 -19.06
CA VAL A 99 1.62 -12.06 -18.27
C VAL A 99 1.36 -11.78 -16.80
N PRO A 100 0.97 -12.80 -16.01
CA PRO A 100 0.83 -12.64 -14.57
C PRO A 100 2.13 -12.17 -13.91
N GLY A 101 1.99 -11.31 -12.91
CA GLY A 101 3.09 -10.80 -12.08
C GLY A 101 2.74 -10.85 -10.61
N LEU A 102 3.42 -10.04 -9.79
CA LEU A 102 3.05 -9.86 -8.39
C LEU A 102 1.94 -8.80 -8.30
N VAL A 103 0.78 -9.15 -7.76
CA VAL A 103 -0.23 -8.13 -7.43
C VAL A 103 0.26 -7.25 -6.28
N GLY A 104 -0.32 -6.06 -6.13
CA GLY A 104 0.11 -5.13 -5.07
C GLY A 104 0.06 -5.74 -3.67
N MET A 105 -0.93 -6.58 -3.41
CA MET A 105 -1.08 -7.28 -2.13
C MET A 105 0.07 -8.26 -1.87
N ASP A 106 0.63 -8.86 -2.92
CA ASP A 106 1.83 -9.72 -2.81
C ASP A 106 3.05 -8.86 -2.51
N LEU A 107 3.23 -7.78 -3.28
CA LEU A 107 4.34 -6.83 -3.09
C LEU A 107 4.37 -6.27 -1.66
N LEU A 108 3.20 -5.87 -1.15
CA LEU A 108 3.03 -5.37 0.22
C LEU A 108 3.51 -6.40 1.25
N ARG A 109 3.01 -7.63 1.14
CA ARG A 109 3.37 -8.72 2.07
C ARG A 109 4.86 -9.02 2.01
N LEU A 110 5.43 -9.09 0.80
CA LEU A 110 6.87 -9.29 0.60
C LEU A 110 7.70 -8.16 1.22
N GLY A 111 7.24 -6.91 1.11
CA GLY A 111 7.83 -5.76 1.79
C GLY A 111 7.84 -5.92 3.32
N LEU A 112 6.71 -6.33 3.91
CA LEU A 112 6.60 -6.59 5.35
C LEU A 112 7.49 -7.75 5.81
N GLU A 113 7.51 -8.85 5.06
CA GLU A 113 8.29 -10.03 5.44
C GLU A 113 9.81 -9.81 5.32
N ARG A 114 10.27 -8.84 4.52
CA ARG A 114 11.69 -8.72 4.16
C ARG A 114 12.33 -7.38 4.56
N GLY A 115 11.57 -6.35 4.90
CA GLY A 115 12.09 -5.01 5.25
C GLY A 115 12.04 -4.70 6.74
N ALA A 116 13.13 -4.17 7.32
CA ALA A 116 13.19 -3.77 8.73
C ALA A 116 12.84 -2.30 8.98
N THR A 117 12.83 -1.48 7.93
CA THR A 117 12.45 -0.06 7.95
C THR A 117 11.48 0.24 6.83
N ALA A 118 10.79 1.38 6.89
CA ALA A 118 9.91 1.83 5.82
C ALA A 118 10.67 1.95 4.50
N GLN A 119 11.88 2.53 4.54
CA GLN A 119 12.71 2.69 3.35
C GLN A 119 13.17 1.34 2.75
N GLU A 120 13.55 0.37 3.59
CA GLU A 120 13.91 -0.98 3.13
C GLU A 120 12.72 -1.69 2.50
N ALA A 121 11.55 -1.67 3.16
CA ALA A 121 10.35 -2.29 2.64
C ALA A 121 9.90 -1.67 1.30
N ALA A 122 9.95 -0.33 1.18
CA ALA A 122 9.65 0.36 -0.07
C ALA A 122 10.63 -0.03 -1.20
N ASN A 123 11.93 -0.14 -0.90
CA ASN A 123 12.92 -0.57 -1.89
C ASN A 123 12.70 -2.02 -2.33
N ILE A 124 12.36 -2.92 -1.40
CA ILE A 124 12.03 -4.33 -1.71
C ILE A 124 10.83 -4.39 -2.65
N ILE A 125 9.76 -3.62 -2.37
CA ILE A 125 8.60 -3.52 -3.25
C ILE A 125 9.02 -3.08 -4.66
N VAL A 126 9.84 -2.03 -4.76
CA VAL A 126 10.33 -1.50 -6.05
C VAL A 126 11.17 -2.53 -6.81
N ASP A 127 12.08 -3.23 -6.14
CA ASP A 127 12.95 -4.21 -6.78
C ASP A 127 12.16 -5.43 -7.28
N LEU A 128 11.19 -5.89 -6.50
CA LEU A 128 10.29 -6.97 -6.89
C LEU A 128 9.36 -6.54 -8.02
N LEU A 129 8.82 -5.32 -7.98
CA LEU A 129 8.02 -4.74 -9.06
C LEU A 129 8.82 -4.69 -10.37
N LYS A 130 10.06 -4.19 -10.34
CA LYS A 130 10.92 -4.13 -11.53
C LYS A 130 11.19 -5.52 -12.11
N LYS A 131 11.38 -6.52 -11.25
CA LYS A 131 11.75 -7.88 -11.67
C LYS A 131 10.55 -8.69 -12.15
N TYR A 132 9.44 -8.66 -11.42
CA TYR A 132 8.30 -9.54 -11.62
C TYR A 132 7.04 -8.84 -12.17
N GLY A 133 7.07 -7.51 -12.28
CA GLY A 133 5.93 -6.72 -12.74
C GLY A 133 4.79 -6.66 -11.73
N GLN A 134 3.70 -5.97 -12.14
CA GLN A 134 2.42 -5.99 -11.43
C GLN A 134 1.28 -6.33 -12.38
N SER A 135 0.73 -7.53 -12.24
CA SER A 135 -0.38 -7.99 -13.06
C SER A 135 -1.06 -9.19 -12.43
N GLY A 136 -2.31 -9.42 -12.83
CA GLY A 136 -3.18 -10.45 -12.30
C GLY A 136 -4.51 -9.85 -11.84
N PRO A 137 -5.59 -10.64 -11.84
CA PRO A 137 -6.87 -10.20 -11.28
C PRO A 137 -6.76 -9.78 -9.81
N CYS A 138 -7.42 -8.69 -9.43
CA CYS A 138 -7.43 -8.22 -8.05
C CYS A 138 -8.80 -8.42 -7.36
N GLY A 139 -9.83 -8.85 -8.11
CA GLY A 139 -11.18 -9.13 -7.62
C GLY A 139 -11.41 -10.60 -7.27
N TYR A 140 -12.24 -10.83 -6.25
CA TYR A 140 -12.66 -12.18 -5.83
C TYR A 140 -13.57 -12.83 -6.88
N ARG A 141 -14.63 -12.16 -7.31
CA ARG A 141 -15.51 -12.61 -8.40
C ARG A 141 -15.23 -11.87 -9.69
N ASP A 142 -14.90 -10.58 -9.62
CA ASP A 142 -14.54 -9.83 -10.83
C ASP A 142 -13.09 -10.10 -11.23
N LYS A 143 -12.91 -11.13 -12.07
CA LYS A 143 -11.60 -11.51 -12.60
C LYS A 143 -11.06 -10.58 -13.68
N LYS A 144 -11.80 -9.52 -14.03
CA LYS A 144 -11.33 -8.47 -14.96
C LYS A 144 -10.78 -7.26 -14.21
N PHE A 145 -11.06 -7.15 -12.91
CA PHE A 145 -10.62 -6.02 -12.11
C PHE A 145 -9.10 -6.07 -11.91
N THR A 146 -8.40 -5.06 -12.44
CA THR A 146 -6.95 -4.92 -12.36
C THR A 146 -6.60 -3.44 -12.22
N TYR A 147 -5.47 -3.14 -11.58
CA TYR A 147 -5.07 -1.77 -11.28
C TYR A 147 -3.57 -1.65 -11.03
N MET A 148 -3.08 -0.42 -11.03
CA MET A 148 -1.76 -0.09 -10.48
C MET A 148 -1.87 0.15 -8.98
N ASN A 149 -0.75 0.25 -8.26
CA ASN A 149 -0.78 0.33 -6.80
C ASN A 149 -0.19 1.62 -6.25
N SER A 150 -0.86 2.17 -5.23
CA SER A 150 -0.25 3.09 -4.26
C SER A 150 -0.02 2.33 -2.97
N PHE A 151 1.09 2.58 -2.30
CA PHE A 151 1.43 2.00 -1.01
C PHE A 151 1.71 3.12 -0.01
N LEU A 152 1.20 2.98 1.21
CA LEU A 152 1.62 3.78 2.35
C LEU A 152 2.46 2.89 3.26
N VAL A 153 3.76 3.15 3.33
CA VAL A 153 4.74 2.39 4.09
C VAL A 153 5.18 3.25 5.27
N VAL A 154 5.05 2.75 6.49
CA VAL A 154 5.30 3.54 7.71
C VAL A 154 6.19 2.75 8.66
N ASP A 155 7.11 3.44 9.32
CA ASP A 155 7.79 2.91 10.50
C ASP A 155 7.81 3.96 11.62
N ARG A 156 8.69 3.78 12.62
CA ARG A 156 8.81 4.71 13.76
C ARG A 156 9.57 6.00 13.43
N LYS A 157 9.96 6.24 12.18
CA LYS A 157 10.75 7.40 11.75
C LYS A 157 10.05 8.19 10.66
N GLU A 158 9.48 7.52 9.67
CA GLU A 158 8.94 8.18 8.48
C GLU A 158 7.70 7.46 7.91
N ILE A 159 7.00 8.20 7.04
CA ILE A 159 5.89 7.75 6.24
C ILE A 159 6.29 7.90 4.77
N ILE A 160 6.21 6.82 3.99
CA ILE A 160 6.54 6.82 2.56
C ILE A 160 5.28 6.54 1.76
N VAL A 161 4.99 7.42 0.82
CA VAL A 161 4.00 7.16 -0.24
C VAL A 161 4.78 6.63 -1.45
N LEU A 162 4.42 5.45 -1.95
CA LEU A 162 4.99 4.83 -3.13
C LEU A 162 3.89 4.55 -4.15
N GLU A 163 3.95 5.19 -5.31
CA GLU A 163 2.98 5.00 -6.41
C GLU A 163 3.65 4.35 -7.60
N THR A 164 2.95 3.40 -8.21
CA THR A 164 3.50 2.53 -9.25
C THR A 164 2.70 2.63 -10.55
N PHE A 165 3.39 2.39 -11.67
CA PHE A 165 2.90 2.66 -13.03
C PHE A 165 3.51 1.65 -14.00
N GLY A 166 2.88 0.48 -14.16
CA GLY A 166 3.54 -0.66 -14.81
C GLY A 166 4.73 -1.11 -13.97
N ARG A 167 5.94 -1.12 -14.52
CA ARG A 167 7.18 -1.35 -13.75
C ARG A 167 7.82 -0.07 -13.21
N ASP A 168 7.26 1.09 -13.55
CA ASP A 168 7.73 2.36 -13.05
C ASP A 168 7.17 2.70 -11.68
N HIS A 169 7.84 3.61 -10.99
CA HIS A 169 7.42 4.08 -9.67
C HIS A 169 7.88 5.51 -9.39
N VAL A 170 7.20 6.14 -8.45
CA VAL A 170 7.62 7.37 -7.76
C VAL A 170 7.34 7.21 -6.27
N MET A 171 8.18 7.82 -5.43
CA MET A 171 8.02 7.80 -3.98
C MET A 171 8.40 9.13 -3.34
N ARG A 172 7.81 9.39 -2.18
CA ARG A 172 8.11 10.55 -1.34
C ARG A 172 8.01 10.20 0.14
N SER A 173 8.93 10.76 0.93
CA SER A 173 8.91 10.63 2.39
C SER A 173 8.24 11.83 3.07
N PHE A 174 7.57 11.54 4.18
CA PHE A 174 6.86 12.47 5.04
C PHE A 174 7.19 12.15 6.50
N ASN A 175 7.30 13.19 7.33
CA ASN A 175 7.49 13.05 8.78
C ASN A 175 6.24 13.44 9.59
N ASP A 176 5.29 14.11 8.94
CA ASP A 176 4.12 14.72 9.54
C ASP A 176 2.89 13.84 9.35
N TYR A 177 2.38 13.71 8.13
CA TYR A 177 1.24 12.89 7.78
C TYR A 177 1.18 12.67 6.28
N ALA A 178 0.54 11.58 5.87
CA ALA A 178 0.16 11.37 4.48
C ALA A 178 -1.13 10.57 4.40
N ALA A 179 -1.87 10.76 3.32
CA ALA A 179 -3.07 10.00 3.00
C ALA A 179 -3.06 9.64 1.52
N ILE A 180 -3.44 8.41 1.21
CA ILE A 180 -3.63 7.87 -0.13
C ILE A 180 -5.05 7.30 -0.26
N SER A 181 -5.53 7.30 -1.49
CA SER A 181 -6.87 6.89 -1.88
C SER A 181 -6.80 6.27 -3.27
N ASN A 182 -7.92 5.97 -3.91
CA ASN A 182 -7.96 5.40 -5.26
C ASN A 182 -7.66 6.42 -6.38
N ILE A 183 -6.64 7.26 -6.18
CA ILE A 183 -6.19 8.33 -7.09
C ILE A 183 -4.69 8.58 -6.86
N THR A 184 -3.99 9.11 -7.87
CA THR A 184 -2.59 9.47 -7.66
C THR A 184 -2.50 10.70 -6.77
N THR A 185 -1.51 10.70 -5.89
CA THR A 185 -1.39 11.62 -4.77
C THR A 185 -0.18 12.52 -4.92
N LEU A 186 0.92 12.02 -5.50
CA LEU A 186 2.20 12.73 -5.49
C LEU A 186 2.31 13.82 -6.56
N GLY A 187 1.57 13.73 -7.67
CA GLY A 187 1.67 14.69 -8.77
C GLY A 187 3.09 14.77 -9.33
N ASP A 188 3.67 15.96 -9.39
CA ASP A 188 5.08 16.20 -9.75
C ASP A 188 6.02 16.29 -8.54
N SER A 189 5.48 16.17 -7.34
CA SER A 189 6.14 16.49 -6.08
C SER A 189 6.57 15.20 -5.36
N TRP A 190 7.50 14.47 -5.99
CA TRP A 190 8.09 13.23 -5.49
C TRP A 190 9.62 13.33 -5.42
N ASP A 191 10.24 12.54 -4.53
CA ASP A 191 11.67 12.67 -4.21
C ASP A 191 12.54 11.72 -5.04
N ARG A 192 12.02 10.51 -5.30
CA ARG A 192 12.73 9.43 -6.00
C ARG A 192 11.76 8.66 -6.90
N GLY A 193 12.25 8.13 -8.00
CA GLY A 193 11.45 7.34 -8.92
C GLY A 193 12.23 6.89 -10.15
N SER A 194 11.59 6.08 -10.99
CA SER A 194 12.12 5.70 -12.31
C SER A 194 11.58 6.57 -13.45
N LEU A 195 10.54 7.37 -13.19
CA LEU A 195 10.02 8.35 -14.14
C LEU A 195 10.98 9.56 -14.26
N LYS A 196 10.84 10.29 -15.37
CA LYS A 196 11.61 11.53 -15.60
C LYS A 196 11.27 12.57 -14.51
N ALA A 197 12.28 13.20 -13.92
CA ALA A 197 12.10 14.29 -12.96
C ALA A 197 11.14 15.36 -13.50
N GLY A 198 10.19 15.80 -12.66
CA GLY A 198 9.13 16.74 -13.03
C GLY A 198 7.95 16.11 -13.77
N THR A 199 7.90 14.79 -13.95
CA THR A 199 6.70 14.11 -14.44
C THR A 199 5.58 14.23 -13.41
N ASP A 200 4.50 14.90 -13.80
CA ASP A 200 3.24 14.93 -13.05
C ASP A 200 2.44 13.64 -13.28
N VAL A 201 2.44 12.76 -12.27
CA VAL A 201 1.79 11.44 -12.37
C VAL A 201 0.26 11.51 -12.41
N LYS A 202 -0.36 12.65 -12.07
CA LYS A 202 -1.83 12.84 -12.23
C LYS A 202 -2.26 12.76 -13.69
N ARG A 203 -1.34 12.99 -14.63
CA ARG A 203 -1.62 12.85 -16.07
C ARG A 203 -1.84 11.39 -16.48
N LEU A 204 -1.34 10.44 -15.69
CA LEU A 204 -1.46 9.00 -15.91
C LEU A 204 -2.81 8.44 -15.43
N GLU A 205 -3.57 9.20 -14.65
CA GLU A 205 -4.87 8.75 -14.11
C GLU A 205 -5.93 8.47 -15.17
N ASP A 206 -6.78 7.48 -14.89
CA ASP A 206 -8.09 7.36 -15.53
C ASP A 206 -9.07 8.30 -14.82
N ARG A 207 -9.39 9.43 -15.46
CA ARG A 207 -10.25 10.48 -14.89
C ARG A 207 -11.69 10.03 -14.67
N ILE A 208 -12.18 9.06 -15.44
CA ILE A 208 -13.57 8.58 -15.32
C ILE A 208 -13.67 7.71 -14.07
N MET A 209 -12.80 6.71 -13.97
CA MET A 209 -12.78 5.78 -12.83
C MET A 209 -12.49 6.51 -11.51
N THR A 210 -11.51 7.42 -11.52
CA THR A 210 -11.18 8.22 -10.33
C THR A 210 -12.32 9.14 -9.90
N PHE A 211 -13.05 9.76 -10.84
CA PHE A 211 -14.23 10.58 -10.53
C PHE A 211 -15.33 9.75 -9.85
N PHE A 212 -15.72 8.62 -10.43
CA PHE A 212 -16.77 7.76 -9.87
C PHE A 212 -16.38 7.09 -8.56
N SER A 213 -15.08 6.89 -8.32
CA SER A 213 -14.62 6.43 -7.01
C SER A 213 -14.91 7.45 -5.91
N GLY A 214 -14.91 8.76 -6.21
CA GLY A 214 -14.96 9.82 -5.20
C GLY A 214 -13.66 10.01 -4.42
N ALA A 215 -12.55 9.39 -4.85
CA ALA A 215 -11.28 9.35 -4.12
C ALA A 215 -10.74 10.74 -3.73
N ALA A 216 -10.85 11.73 -4.63
CA ALA A 216 -10.42 13.09 -4.32
C ALA A 216 -11.17 13.69 -3.13
N ARG A 217 -12.50 13.50 -3.05
CA ARG A 217 -13.33 14.01 -1.95
C ARG A 217 -13.01 13.30 -0.64
N ARG A 218 -12.90 11.96 -0.67
CA ARG A 218 -12.60 11.16 0.53
C ARG A 218 -11.22 11.51 1.09
N ARG A 219 -10.20 11.60 0.21
CA ARG A 219 -8.85 12.01 0.59
C ARG A 219 -8.82 13.42 1.18
N SER A 220 -9.51 14.39 0.56
CA SER A 220 -9.58 15.76 1.12
C SER A 220 -10.21 15.77 2.51
N PHE A 221 -11.30 15.03 2.71
CA PHE A 221 -11.92 14.89 4.03
C PHE A 221 -10.95 14.33 5.09
N VAL A 222 -10.19 13.28 4.76
CA VAL A 222 -9.16 12.73 5.65
C VAL A 222 -8.14 13.81 6.02
N LEU A 223 -7.57 14.52 5.04
CA LEU A 223 -6.54 15.54 5.29
C LEU A 223 -7.04 16.73 6.10
N GLU A 224 -8.26 17.18 5.83
CA GLU A 224 -8.91 18.25 6.59
C GLU A 224 -9.06 17.85 8.06
N ARG A 225 -9.54 16.62 8.34
CA ARG A 225 -9.70 16.12 9.71
C ARG A 225 -8.37 15.94 10.44
N ILE A 226 -7.36 15.39 9.75
CA ILE A 226 -5.99 15.30 10.28
C ILE A 226 -5.47 16.68 10.70
N THR A 227 -5.67 17.69 9.85
CA THR A 227 -5.17 19.05 10.09
C THR A 227 -5.92 19.72 11.25
N MET A 228 -7.25 19.58 11.32
CA MET A 228 -8.07 20.13 12.42
C MET A 228 -7.72 19.55 13.79
N LEU A 229 -7.27 18.30 13.84
CA LEU A 229 -6.96 17.57 15.06
C LEU A 229 -5.46 17.53 15.38
N LYS A 230 -4.64 18.35 14.72
CA LYS A 230 -3.19 18.39 14.95
C LYS A 230 -2.84 18.47 16.45
N GLY A 231 -2.01 17.54 16.90
CA GLY A 231 -1.53 17.41 18.28
C GLY A 231 -2.54 16.81 19.25
N ARG A 232 -3.74 16.46 18.77
CA ARG A 232 -4.85 15.91 19.56
C ARG A 232 -5.44 14.65 18.92
N PHE A 233 -4.90 14.20 17.79
CA PHE A 233 -5.42 13.06 17.03
C PHE A 233 -5.24 11.76 17.82
N THR A 234 -6.29 10.94 17.89
CA THR A 234 -6.31 9.65 18.59
C THR A 234 -6.68 8.50 17.64
N HIS A 235 -6.53 7.25 18.09
CA HIS A 235 -7.03 6.10 17.34
C HIS A 235 -8.56 6.12 17.17
N GLY A 236 -9.30 6.76 18.10
CA GLY A 236 -10.75 6.96 17.97
C GLY A 236 -11.10 7.81 16.75
N ASP A 237 -10.37 8.90 16.54
CA ASP A 237 -10.53 9.76 15.35
C ASP A 237 -10.21 8.99 14.06
N ALA A 238 -9.21 8.09 14.10
CA ALA A 238 -8.89 7.26 12.96
C ALA A 238 -10.08 6.39 12.54
N PHE A 239 -10.75 5.74 13.49
CA PHE A 239 -11.95 4.94 13.23
C PHE A 239 -13.13 5.79 12.76
N GLU A 240 -13.35 6.99 13.31
CA GLU A 240 -14.40 7.90 12.84
C GLU A 240 -14.20 8.27 11.38
N ILE A 241 -12.98 8.66 11.01
CA ILE A 241 -12.62 9.04 9.64
C ILE A 241 -12.81 7.87 8.67
N LEU A 242 -12.33 6.68 9.02
CA LEU A 242 -12.40 5.50 8.15
C LEU A 242 -13.83 4.93 7.99
N ARG A 243 -14.76 5.28 8.88
CA ARG A 243 -16.17 4.85 8.82
C ARG A 243 -17.07 5.88 8.13
N PHE A 244 -16.55 7.05 7.79
CA PHE A 244 -17.34 8.12 7.18
C PHE A 244 -17.82 7.77 5.76
N HIS A 245 -17.11 6.88 5.05
CA HIS A 245 -17.36 6.57 3.65
C HIS A 245 -17.03 5.13 3.28
#